data_AF-A0A2A3M3S7-F1
#
_entry.id   AF-A0A2A3M3S7-F1
#
_cell.length_a   1.000
_cell.length_b   1.000
_cell.length_c   1.000
_cell.angle_alpha   90.00
_cell.angle_beta   90.00
_cell.angle_gamma   90.00
#
_symmetry.space_group_name_H-M   'P 1'
#
loop_
_entity.id
_entity.type
_entity.pdbx_description
1 polymer ?
#
loop_
_entity_poly.entity_id
_entity_poly.type
_entity_poly.pdbx_seq_one_letter_code
_entity_poly.pdbx_strand_id
1 'polypeptide(L)' 'MSTMNTCLPVALKSLVDDQISQRSYGTSSEYVRELIRKYQDRHHLRSLLLAGAESAQAAPVDGDYFESLRAKVRKARG' A
#
# COMPACT_ATOMS: atom_id res chain seq x y z
N MET A 1 11.21 20.80 8.80
CA MET A 1 11.60 19.48 8.23
C MET A 1 12.91 19.05 8.86
N SER A 2 13.05 17.79 9.27
CA SER A 2 14.33 17.25 9.74
C SER A 2 15.12 16.73 8.55
N THR A 3 16.41 17.07 8.47
CA THR A 3 17.33 16.57 7.45
C THR A 3 17.91 15.22 7.88
N MET A 4 18.06 14.29 6.94
CA MET A 4 18.65 12.98 7.17
C MET A 4 19.68 12.70 6.08
N ASN A 5 20.96 12.63 6.46
CA ASN A 5 22.04 12.32 5.54
C ASN A 5 22.19 10.81 5.42
N THR A 6 22.34 10.30 4.19
CA THR A 6 22.55 8.87 3.94
C THR A 6 23.68 8.69 2.94
N CYS A 7 24.60 7.78 3.23
CA CYS A 7 25.64 7.36 2.30
C CYS A 7 25.13 6.14 1.52
N LEU A 8 25.22 6.18 0.20
CA LEU A 8 24.83 5.09 -0.68
C LEU A 8 26.08 4.53 -1.39
N PRO A 9 26.21 3.20 -1.52
CA PRO A 9 27.17 2.60 -2.44
C PRO A 9 26.97 3.11 -3.86
N VAL A 10 28.05 3.14 -4.66
CA VAL A 10 28.06 3.68 -6.04
C VAL A 10 26.96 3.05 -6.90
N ALA A 11 26.74 1.74 -6.78
CA ALA A 11 25.68 1.04 -7.50
C ALA A 11 24.28 1.57 -7.16
N LEU A 12 24.00 1.80 -5.87
CA LEU A 12 22.70 2.34 -5.44
C LEU A 12 22.53 3.80 -5.86
N LYS A 13 23.61 4.59 -5.86
CA LYS A 13 23.57 5.98 -6.37
C LYS A 13 23.19 6.00 -7.85
N SER A 14 23.81 5.16 -8.69
CA SER A 14 23.48 5.08 -10.12
C SER A 14 22.02 4.76 -10.36
N LEU A 15 21.46 3.80 -9.60
CA LEU A 15 20.04 3.47 -9.70
C LEU A 15 19.14 4.65 -9.31
N VAL A 16 19.48 5.37 -8.25
CA VAL A 16 18.74 6.56 -7.82
C VAL A 16 18.79 7.66 -8.90
N ASP A 17 19.97 7.89 -9.49
CA ASP A 17 20.15 8.87 -10.56
C ASP A 17 19.32 8.50 -11.81
N ASP A 18 19.26 7.21 -12.17
CA ASP A 18 18.40 6.72 -13.25
C ASP A 18 16.91 6.92 -12.95
N GLN A 19 16.48 6.70 -11.70
CA GLN A 19 15.09 6.92 -11.31
C GLN A 19 14.71 8.40 -11.30
N ILE A 20 15.64 9.30 -10.97
CA ILE A 20 15.44 10.76 -11.04
C ILE A 20 15.39 11.25 -12.49
N SER A 21 16.17 10.64 -13.40
CA SER A 21 16.14 11.03 -14.82
C SER A 21 14.90 10.50 -15.55
N GLN A 22 14.45 9.29 -15.21
CA GLN A 22 13.30 8.63 -15.87
C GLN A 22 11.94 9.04 -15.31
N ARG A 23 11.89 9.43 -14.03
CA ARG A 23 10.66 9.85 -13.34
C ARG A 23 10.85 11.29 -12.90
N SER A 24 9.81 12.12 -12.93
CA SER A 24 9.86 13.56 -12.66
C SER A 24 10.19 13.96 -11.20
N TYR A 25 11.07 13.23 -10.51
CA TYR A 25 11.59 13.59 -9.19
C TYR A 25 12.62 14.70 -9.33
N GLY A 26 12.50 15.75 -8.52
CA GLY A 26 13.42 16.89 -8.53
C GLY A 26 14.71 16.64 -7.74
N THR A 27 14.74 15.67 -6.81
CA THR A 27 15.92 15.36 -5.99
C THR A 27 15.98 13.90 -5.54
N SER A 28 17.17 13.43 -5.16
CA SER A 28 17.33 12.10 -4.53
C SER A 28 16.56 11.97 -3.22
N SER A 29 16.49 13.04 -2.42
CA SER A 29 15.71 13.06 -1.18
C SER A 29 14.21 12.88 -1.42
N GLU A 30 13.71 13.34 -2.57
CA GLU A 30 12.31 13.13 -2.96
C GLU A 30 12.06 11.68 -3.37
N TYR A 31 12.94 11.09 -4.18
CA TYR A 31 12.87 9.68 -4.53
C TYR A 31 12.90 8.78 -3.28
N VAL A 32 13.80 9.05 -2.34
CA VAL A 32 13.91 8.28 -1.09
C VAL A 32 12.64 8.42 -0.23
N ARG A 33 12.05 9.62 -0.13
CA ARG A 33 10.77 9.82 0.59
C ARG A 33 9.65 8.99 -0.02
N GLU A 34 9.53 8.98 -1.35
CA GLU A 34 8.54 8.17 -2.05
C GLU A 34 8.79 6.66 -1.88
N LEU A 35 10.06 6.24 -1.85
CA LEU A 35 10.42 4.85 -1.59
C LEU A 35 10.00 4.42 -0.18
N ILE A 36 10.20 5.28 0.82
CA ILE A 36 9.78 5.03 2.21
C ILE A 36 8.25 4.90 2.29
N ARG A 37 7.48 5.79 1.64
CA ARG A 37 6.01 5.69 1.60
C ARG A 37 5.56 4.37 0.98
N LYS A 38 6.10 4.01 -0.18
CA LYS A 38 5.80 2.73 -0.84
C LYS A 38 6.18 1.52 0.03
N TYR A 39 7.28 1.60 0.78
CA TYR A 39 7.67 0.55 1.72
C TYR A 39 6.66 0.44 2.86
N GLN A 40 6.23 1.56 3.45
CA GLN A 40 5.21 1.61 4.49
C GLN A 40 3.87 1.04 3.99
N ASP A 41 3.43 1.41 2.79
CA ASP A 41 2.19 0.91 2.20
C ASP A 41 2.23 -0.60 1.99
N ARG A 42 3.34 -1.13 1.47
CA ARG A 42 3.53 -2.59 1.31
C ARG A 42 3.52 -3.30 2.66
N HIS A 43 4.16 -2.73 3.67
CA HIS A 43 4.18 -3.30 5.01
C HIS A 43 2.76 -3.30 5.61
N HIS A 44 2.03 -2.19 5.46
CA HIS A 44 0.65 -2.08 5.93
C HIS A 44 -0.27 -3.11 5.25
N LEU A 45 -0.20 -3.22 3.91
CA LEU A 45 -0.95 -4.22 3.16
C LEU A 45 -0.62 -5.65 3.62
N ARG A 46 0.66 -5.96 3.82
CA ARG A 46 1.09 -7.26 4.34
C ARG A 46 0.47 -7.56 5.70
N SER A 47 0.48 -6.59 6.61
CA SER A 47 -0.13 -6.73 7.93
C SER A 47 -1.65 -7.00 7.83
N LEU A 48 -2.36 -6.32 6.94
CA LEU A 48 -3.80 -6.57 6.72
C LEU A 48 -4.07 -7.97 6.16
N LEU A 49 -3.24 -8.45 5.23
CA LEU A 49 -3.39 -9.80 4.68
C LEU A 49 -3.15 -10.88 5.74
N LEU A 50 -2.16 -10.69 6.62
CA LEU A 50 -1.91 -11.61 7.74
C LEU A 50 -3.06 -11.58 8.75
N ALA A 51 -3.55 -10.39 9.12
CA ALA A 51 -4.71 -10.27 10.00
C ALA A 51 -5.97 -10.93 9.39
N GLY A 52 -6.15 -10.83 8.07
CA GLY A 52 -7.22 -11.52 7.36
C GLY A 52 -7.05 -13.04 7.36
N ALA A 53 -5.83 -13.54 7.16
CA ALA A 53 -5.53 -14.97 7.21
C ALA A 53 -5.69 -15.58 8.63
N GLU A 54 -5.42 -14.80 9.68
CA GLU A 54 -5.61 -15.17 11.08
C GLU A 54 -7.07 -15.06 11.53
N SER A 55 -7.93 -14.39 10.75
CA SER A 55 -9.35 -14.24 11.08
C SER A 55 -10.11 -15.55 10.89
N ALA A 56 -11.22 -15.70 11.63
CA ALA A 56 -12.07 -16.88 11.48
C ALA A 56 -12.63 -16.97 10.06
N GLN A 57 -12.62 -18.19 9.50
CA GLN A 57 -13.17 -18.43 8.18
C GLN A 57 -14.66 -18.08 8.14
N ALA A 58 -15.02 -17.16 7.24
CA ALA A 58 -16.40 -16.81 7.02
C ALA A 58 -17.14 -17.92 6.26
N ALA A 59 -18.47 -17.94 6.37
CA ALA A 59 -19.31 -18.76 5.51
C ALA A 59 -19.09 -18.39 4.02
N PRO A 60 -19.29 -19.35 3.09
CA PRO A 60 -19.20 -19.07 1.67
C PRO A 60 -20.04 -17.85 1.27
N VAL A 61 -19.44 -16.97 0.49
CA VAL A 61 -20.10 -15.78 -0.06
C VAL A 61 -20.75 -16.19 -1.38
N ASP A 62 -22.02 -16.57 -1.32
CA ASP A 62 -22.80 -17.05 -2.45
C ASP A 62 -23.87 -16.03 -2.92
N GLY A 63 -24.71 -16.44 -3.87
CA GLY A 63 -25.79 -15.60 -4.39
C GLY A 63 -26.79 -15.17 -3.32
N ASP A 64 -27.14 -16.08 -2.41
CA ASP A 64 -28.11 -15.86 -1.34
C ASP A 64 -27.59 -14.86 -0.31
N TYR A 65 -26.29 -14.95 0.00
CA TYR A 65 -25.60 -13.94 0.81
C TYR A 65 -25.82 -12.54 0.25
N PHE A 66 -25.56 -12.34 -1.05
CA PHE A 66 -25.70 -11.02 -1.67
C PHE A 66 -27.15 -10.56 -1.82
N GLU A 67 -28.11 -11.46 -2.08
CA GLU A 67 -29.54 -11.12 -2.07
C GLU A 67 -29.99 -10.66 -0.68
N SER A 68 -29.58 -11.38 0.37
CA SER A 68 -29.89 -11.02 1.75
C SER A 68 -29.30 -9.65 2.13
N LEU A 69 -28.08 -9.35 1.65
CA LEU A 69 -27.42 -8.07 1.89
C LEU A 69 -28.16 -6.91 1.18
N ARG A 70 -28.56 -7.10 -0.08
CA ARG A 70 -29.36 -6.12 -0.83
C ARG A 70 -30.72 -5.88 -0.17
N ALA A 71 -31.40 -6.94 0.26
CA ALA A 71 -32.68 -6.84 0.95
C ALA A 71 -32.56 -6.02 2.25
N LYS A 72 -31.51 -6.25 3.05
CA LYS A 72 -31.23 -5.46 4.26
C LYS A 72 -31.04 -3.97 3.96
N VAL A 73 -30.25 -3.62 2.93
CA VAL A 73 -30.02 -2.22 2.54
C VAL A 73 -31.31 -1.54 2.05
N ARG A 74 -32.13 -2.24 1.26
CA ARG A 74 -33.43 -1.72 0.81
C ARG A 74 -34.38 -1.47 1.98
N LYS A 75 -34.44 -2.40 2.94
CA LYS A 75 -35.26 -2.25 4.16
C LYS A 75 -34.80 -1.08 5.04
N ALA A 76 -33.51 -0.77 5.08
CA ALA A 76 -32.98 0.35 5.85
C ALA A 76 -33.24 1.72 5.19
N ARG A 77 -33.65 1.75 3.93
CA ARG A 77 -33.94 2.98 3.16
C ARG A 77 -35.43 3.31 3.05
N GLY A 78 -36.31 2.38 3.41
CA GLY A 78 -37.76 2.58 3.49
C GLY A 78 -38.20 2.76 4.91
#